data_AF-A0A2M9TE11-F1
#
_entry.id   AF-A0A2M9TE11-F1
#
_cell.length_a   1.000
_cell.length_b   1.000
_cell.length_c   1.000
_cell.angle_alpha   90.00
_cell.angle_beta   90.00
_cell.angle_gamma   90.00
#
_symmetry.space_group_name_H-M   'P 1'
#
loop_
_entity.id
_entity.type
_entity.pdbx_description
1 polymer ?
#
loop_
_entity_poly.entity_id
_entity_poly.type
_entity_poly.pdbx_seq_one_letter_code
_entity_poly.pdbx_strand_id
1 'polypeptide(L)'
;MTPMTMTTVEMPASANGHVARGLKRVWHLCLMLLLLVASLGVSQLAVAQADPQREMSTAAPGITAEQWRQVRSGETGPNYRDSRHDSNYNLINASGETWRILRNRWVSPFGLIAILGMASVITLFYLVIGRKHLDEPRTGRKLLRWPLFMRALHWTVATLFITLALTGLNLLYGKFVFRSLFGDAVWGWMISASKVLHNYLGPLFGILLIVLLVKLLKDNIPKKHDLQWFKQGGGLVGKGHPDAGFANGGEKAWYWLLATAGLVVVASGFVLDFPNYGQSRDTMQWANIIHAVGALGLTAVALGHIYIGTLGTEGSLEGMTTGYVDETWAKEHHNLWYEEVKGQSLSEEEVAAQKAGDSSEPSTRPS
;
A
#
# COMPACT_ATOMS: atom_id res chain seq x y z
N MET A 1 -18.71 -42.07 64.61
CA MET A 1 -19.05 -40.65 64.87
C MET A 1 -18.37 -39.81 63.81
N THR A 2 -19.13 -39.33 62.85
CA THR A 2 -18.68 -38.52 61.70
C THR A 2 -18.64 -37.04 62.10
N PRO A 3 -17.57 -36.27 61.86
CA PRO A 3 -17.64 -34.81 61.98
C PRO A 3 -17.92 -34.16 60.62
N MET A 4 -18.78 -33.15 60.68
CA MET A 4 -19.33 -32.36 59.58
C MET A 4 -18.28 -31.55 58.80
N THR A 5 -18.50 -31.45 57.50
CA THR A 5 -17.86 -30.54 56.55
C THR A 5 -18.36 -29.10 56.79
N MET A 6 -17.46 -28.15 57.07
CA MET A 6 -17.77 -26.72 57.00
C MET A 6 -17.50 -26.20 55.57
N THR A 7 -18.54 -25.69 54.92
CA THR A 7 -18.47 -24.91 53.69
C THR A 7 -18.14 -23.45 54.01
N THR A 8 -16.97 -22.98 53.59
CA THR A 8 -16.61 -21.55 53.61
C THR A 8 -17.21 -20.84 52.41
N VAL A 9 -18.05 -19.84 52.66
CA VAL A 9 -18.56 -18.91 51.64
C VAL A 9 -17.46 -17.91 51.28
N GLU A 10 -17.00 -17.90 50.03
CA GLU A 10 -16.13 -16.83 49.50
C GLU A 10 -16.94 -15.55 49.30
N MET A 11 -16.44 -14.42 49.84
CA MET A 11 -16.99 -13.09 49.55
C MET A 11 -16.44 -12.55 48.22
N PRO A 12 -17.23 -11.80 47.42
CA PRO A 12 -16.78 -11.27 46.15
C PRO A 12 -15.69 -10.20 46.33
N ALA A 13 -14.64 -10.30 45.52
CA ALA A 13 -13.55 -9.33 45.47
C ALA A 13 -14.06 -7.91 45.18
N SER A 14 -13.69 -6.95 46.04
CA SER A 14 -14.17 -5.57 45.94
C SER A 14 -13.75 -4.88 44.64
N ALA A 15 -14.66 -4.11 44.04
CA ALA A 15 -14.48 -3.32 42.83
C ALA A 15 -13.35 -2.27 42.89
N ASN A 16 -12.77 -2.03 44.07
CA ASN A 16 -11.72 -1.03 44.31
C ASN A 16 -10.38 -1.35 43.61
N GLY A 17 -10.11 -2.62 43.30
CA GLY A 17 -8.88 -3.05 42.63
C GLY A 17 -8.78 -2.63 41.15
N HIS A 18 -9.90 -2.40 40.47
CA HIS A 18 -9.91 -1.99 39.06
C HIS A 18 -9.70 -0.47 38.90
N VAL A 19 -10.28 0.32 39.80
CA VAL A 19 -10.11 1.79 39.82
C VAL A 19 -8.66 2.17 40.14
N ALA A 20 -8.04 1.53 41.13
CA ALA A 20 -6.65 1.78 41.50
C ALA A 20 -5.65 1.41 40.37
N ARG A 21 -5.94 0.35 39.60
CA ARG A 21 -5.14 -0.03 38.41
C ARG A 21 -5.32 0.96 37.26
N GLY A 22 -6.54 1.47 37.05
CA GLY A 22 -6.81 2.53 36.07
C GLY A 22 -6.09 3.83 36.40
N LEU A 23 -6.15 4.28 37.65
CA LEU A 23 -5.49 5.51 38.11
C LEU A 23 -3.97 5.43 37.99
N LYS A 24 -3.37 4.27 38.31
CA LYS A 24 -1.94 4.03 38.07
C LYS A 24 -1.57 4.13 36.59
N ARG A 25 -2.39 3.57 35.67
CA ARG A 25 -2.13 3.67 34.22
C ARG A 25 -2.21 5.11 33.72
N VAL A 26 -3.19 5.88 34.17
CA VAL A 26 -3.32 7.31 33.84
C VAL A 26 -2.10 8.08 34.36
N TRP A 27 -1.64 7.79 35.58
CA TRP A 27 -0.46 8.45 36.15
C TRP A 27 0.83 8.15 35.36
N HIS A 28 1.05 6.90 34.94
CA HIS A 28 2.21 6.56 34.10
C HIS A 28 2.13 7.23 32.72
N LEU A 29 0.94 7.33 32.12
CA LEU A 29 0.74 8.04 30.85
C LEU A 29 1.04 9.54 30.99
N CYS A 30 0.57 10.19 32.06
CA CYS A 30 0.88 11.60 32.34
C CYS A 30 2.37 11.82 32.57
N LEU A 31 3.05 10.92 33.30
CA LEU A 31 4.49 11.00 33.54
C LEU A 31 5.29 10.83 32.25
N MET A 32 4.90 9.88 31.39
CA MET A 32 5.52 9.69 30.07
C MET A 32 5.28 10.89 29.15
N LEU A 33 4.09 11.48 29.17
CA LEU A 33 3.78 12.69 28.40
C LEU A 33 4.64 13.89 28.89
N LEU A 34 4.81 14.04 30.20
CA LEU A 34 5.63 15.09 30.80
C LEU A 34 7.13 14.91 30.45
N LEU A 35 7.64 13.67 30.48
CA LEU A 35 8.99 13.35 30.04
C LEU A 35 9.17 13.57 28.54
N LEU A 36 8.15 13.31 27.72
CA LEU A 36 8.17 13.59 26.29
C LEU A 36 8.23 15.10 26.03
N VAL A 37 7.40 15.90 26.72
CA VAL A 37 7.41 17.36 26.62
C VAL A 37 8.73 17.96 27.14
N ALA A 38 9.26 17.44 28.24
CA ALA A 38 10.56 17.87 28.77
C ALA A 38 11.71 17.53 27.80
N SER A 39 11.71 16.34 27.20
CA SER A 39 12.74 15.96 26.22
C SER A 39 12.68 16.80 24.93
N LEU A 40 11.46 17.18 24.49
CA LEU A 40 11.28 18.15 23.40
C LEU A 40 11.85 19.53 23.77
N GLY A 41 11.65 20.00 25.00
CA GLY A 41 12.24 21.26 25.49
C GLY A 41 13.78 21.24 25.57
N VAL A 42 14.36 20.14 26.05
CA VAL A 42 15.82 19.99 26.16
C VAL A 42 16.49 19.89 24.78
N SER A 43 15.85 19.25 23.80
CA SER A 43 16.37 19.18 22.43
C SER A 43 16.51 20.55 21.76
N GLN A 44 15.66 21.53 22.11
CA GLN A 44 15.72 22.89 21.56
C GLN A 44 16.89 23.70 22.14
N LEU A 45 17.25 23.48 23.41
CA LEU A 45 18.38 24.14 24.07
C LEU A 45 19.74 23.69 23.52
N ALA A 46 19.87 22.42 23.11
CA ALA A 46 21.10 21.90 22.51
C ALA A 46 21.39 22.51 21.12
N VAL A 47 20.35 22.83 20.33
CA VAL A 47 20.51 23.49 19.02
C VAL A 47 20.91 24.95 19.17
N ALA A 48 20.51 25.61 20.27
CA ALA A 48 20.81 27.02 20.52
C ALA A 48 22.29 27.32 20.87
N GLN A 49 23.11 26.30 21.15
CA GLN A 49 24.54 26.44 21.46
C GLN A 49 25.48 26.20 20.28
N ALA A 50 24.98 25.72 19.13
CA ALA A 50 25.81 25.54 17.94
C ALA A 50 26.05 26.89 17.26
N ASP A 51 27.31 27.32 17.19
CA ASP A 51 27.76 28.47 16.40
C ASP A 51 28.54 27.97 15.18
N PRO A 52 27.90 27.85 14.00
CA PRO A 52 28.52 27.32 12.80
C PRO A 52 29.77 28.10 12.37
N GLN A 53 29.86 29.39 12.69
CA GLN A 53 31.01 30.23 12.35
C GLN A 53 32.22 29.87 13.21
N ARG A 54 32.01 29.67 14.52
CA ARG A 54 33.08 29.31 15.45
C ARG A 54 33.60 27.90 15.19
N GLU A 55 32.71 26.94 14.98
CA GLU A 55 33.08 25.55 14.68
C GLU A 55 33.88 25.41 13.37
N MET A 56 33.49 26.14 12.33
CA MET A 56 34.18 26.12 11.04
C MET A 56 35.56 26.79 11.11
N SER A 57 35.71 27.88 11.91
CA SER A 57 37.00 28.53 12.11
C SER A 57 38.05 27.63 12.78
N THR A 58 37.59 26.68 13.62
CA THR A 58 38.45 25.67 14.25
C THR A 58 38.70 24.46 13.36
N ALA A 59 37.73 24.03 12.55
CA ALA A 59 37.82 22.81 11.75
C ALA A 59 38.58 22.99 10.43
N ALA A 60 38.52 24.19 9.83
CA ALA A 60 39.18 24.50 8.55
C ALA A 60 39.75 25.93 8.55
N PRO A 61 40.90 26.16 9.21
CA PRO A 61 41.52 27.47 9.27
C PRO A 61 41.82 27.99 7.85
N GLY A 62 41.34 29.19 7.53
CA GLY A 62 41.53 29.81 6.20
C GLY A 62 40.41 29.58 5.19
N ILE A 63 39.40 28.75 5.49
CA ILE A 63 38.18 28.64 4.69
C ILE A 63 37.11 29.56 5.27
N THR A 64 36.69 30.57 4.50
CA THR A 64 35.60 31.48 4.91
C THR A 64 34.24 30.80 4.86
N ALA A 65 33.26 31.34 5.60
CA ALA A 65 31.88 30.82 5.59
C ALA A 65 31.26 30.81 4.18
N GLU A 66 31.65 31.78 3.35
CA GLU A 66 31.20 31.89 1.97
C GLU A 66 31.83 30.83 1.08
N GLN A 67 33.15 30.62 1.17
CA GLN A 67 33.82 29.52 0.48
C GLN A 67 33.23 28.17 0.87
N TRP A 68 32.91 27.97 2.16
CA TRP A 68 32.25 26.74 2.62
C TRP A 68 30.80 26.61 2.14
N ARG A 69 30.06 27.71 1.98
CA ARG A 69 28.72 27.69 1.35
C ARG A 69 28.80 27.31 -0.12
N GLN A 70 29.78 27.85 -0.85
CA GLN A 70 30.00 27.53 -2.27
C GLN A 70 30.42 26.06 -2.47
N VAL A 71 31.31 25.53 -1.61
CA VAL A 71 31.68 24.11 -1.68
C VAL A 71 30.50 23.20 -1.37
N ARG A 72 29.60 23.61 -0.46
CA ARG A 72 28.37 22.85 -0.12
C ARG A 72 27.22 23.02 -1.10
N SER A 73 27.16 24.12 -1.87
CA SER A 73 26.07 24.35 -2.84
C SER A 73 26.13 23.36 -3.99
N GLY A 74 27.33 22.93 -4.34
CA GLY A 74 27.57 21.94 -5.37
C GLY A 74 27.58 22.48 -6.80
N GLU A 75 27.75 23.80 -6.95
CA GLU A 75 27.92 24.48 -8.22
C GLU A 75 29.30 24.23 -8.84
N THR A 76 29.37 24.07 -10.17
CA THR A 76 30.60 23.81 -10.94
C THR A 76 31.00 24.99 -11.82
N GLY A 77 30.86 26.22 -11.32
CA GLY A 77 31.17 27.46 -12.05
C GLY A 77 32.66 27.81 -12.13
N PRO A 78 33.05 28.96 -12.74
CA PRO A 78 34.45 29.35 -12.98
C PRO A 78 35.35 29.43 -11.73
N ASN A 79 34.75 29.67 -10.56
CA ASN A 79 35.44 29.74 -9.28
C ASN A 79 35.60 28.36 -8.61
N TYR A 80 35.14 27.30 -9.26
CA TYR A 80 35.18 25.92 -8.81
C TYR A 80 36.04 25.13 -9.82
N ARG A 81 37.34 25.09 -9.60
CA ARG A 81 38.27 24.26 -10.37
C ARG A 81 38.84 23.18 -9.48
N ASP A 82 38.29 21.98 -9.62
CA ASP A 82 39.05 20.76 -9.38
C ASP A 82 40.31 20.80 -10.25
N SER A 83 41.46 20.48 -9.67
CA SER A 83 42.77 20.56 -10.35
C SER A 83 42.93 19.55 -11.49
N ARG A 84 41.97 18.63 -11.67
CA ARG A 84 41.92 17.69 -12.80
C ARG A 84 41.33 18.38 -14.04
N HIS A 85 42.00 18.24 -15.18
CA HIS A 85 41.55 18.78 -16.47
C HIS A 85 40.16 18.22 -16.85
N ASP A 86 39.25 19.09 -17.32
CA ASP A 86 37.83 18.77 -17.63
C ASP A 86 36.99 18.16 -16.49
N SER A 87 37.37 18.42 -15.24
CA SER A 87 36.61 17.90 -14.11
C SER A 87 35.33 18.68 -13.82
N ASN A 88 34.18 18.02 -14.04
CA ASN A 88 32.86 18.41 -13.54
C ASN A 88 32.58 17.81 -12.14
N TYR A 89 33.61 17.39 -11.39
CA TYR A 89 33.42 16.72 -10.10
C TYR A 89 33.10 17.69 -8.97
N ASN A 90 31.92 17.51 -8.38
CA ASN A 90 31.53 18.17 -7.15
C ASN A 90 32.07 17.41 -5.92
N LEU A 91 32.83 18.08 -5.04
CA LEU A 91 33.42 17.54 -3.81
C LEU A 91 32.34 17.15 -2.80
N ILE A 92 31.21 17.86 -2.79
CA ILE A 92 30.07 17.59 -1.90
C ILE A 92 28.82 17.33 -2.73
N ASN A 93 28.30 16.11 -2.63
CA ASN A 93 27.06 15.74 -3.31
C ASN A 93 25.81 16.37 -2.65
N ALA A 94 25.58 17.66 -2.90
CA ALA A 94 24.47 18.42 -2.36
C ALA A 94 23.10 17.83 -2.76
N SER A 95 22.92 17.46 -4.04
CA SER A 95 21.67 16.86 -4.51
C SER A 95 21.39 15.49 -3.87
N GLY A 96 22.43 14.70 -3.62
CA GLY A 96 22.34 13.44 -2.89
C GLY A 96 21.93 13.62 -1.43
N GLU A 97 22.43 14.67 -0.77
CA GLU A 97 22.00 15.01 0.58
C GLU A 97 20.53 15.45 0.61
N THR A 98 20.10 16.29 -0.33
CA THR A 98 18.69 16.67 -0.50
C THR A 98 17.79 15.44 -0.71
N TRP A 99 18.17 14.55 -1.64
CA TRP A 99 17.46 13.29 -1.86
C TRP A 99 17.38 12.44 -0.58
N ARG A 100 18.49 12.32 0.16
CA ARG A 100 18.55 11.55 1.41
C ARG A 100 17.63 12.13 2.47
N ILE A 101 17.59 13.45 2.61
CA ILE A 101 16.69 14.16 3.54
C ILE A 101 15.25 13.92 3.11
N LEU A 102 14.90 14.14 1.84
CA LEU A 102 13.55 13.91 1.33
C LEU A 102 13.10 12.47 1.59
N ARG A 103 13.92 11.49 1.22
CA ARG A 103 13.61 10.07 1.38
C ARG A 103 13.45 9.68 2.84
N ASN A 104 14.40 10.03 3.71
CA ASN A 104 14.45 9.52 5.08
C ASN A 104 13.60 10.33 6.06
N ARG A 105 13.46 11.64 5.86
CA ARG A 105 12.69 12.51 6.77
C ARG A 105 11.22 12.60 6.38
N TRP A 106 10.91 12.44 5.09
CA TRP A 106 9.55 12.61 4.58
C TRP A 106 9.00 11.30 4.00
N VAL A 107 9.55 10.82 2.89
CA VAL A 107 8.93 9.69 2.15
C VAL A 107 8.78 8.43 3.02
N SER A 108 9.84 8.01 3.70
CA SER A 108 9.83 6.78 4.50
C SER A 108 8.89 6.87 5.72
N PRO A 109 8.96 7.88 6.60
CA PRO A 109 8.02 7.98 7.71
C PRO A 109 6.55 8.11 7.27
N PHE A 110 6.25 8.97 6.29
CA PHE A 110 4.88 9.16 5.80
C PHE A 110 4.35 7.92 5.07
N GLY A 111 5.20 7.17 4.37
CA GLY A 111 4.81 5.90 3.77
C GLY A 111 4.43 4.85 4.80
N LEU A 112 5.16 4.75 5.91
CA LEU A 112 4.80 3.87 7.02
C LEU A 112 3.47 4.30 7.66
N ILE A 113 3.28 5.61 7.89
CA ILE A 113 2.02 6.17 8.39
C ILE A 113 0.86 5.85 7.44
N ALA A 114 1.05 5.96 6.12
CA ALA A 114 0.02 5.67 5.14
C ALA A 114 -0.42 4.20 5.19
N ILE A 115 0.54 3.27 5.23
CA ILE A 115 0.25 1.82 5.23
C ILE A 115 -0.39 1.40 6.56
N LEU A 116 0.22 1.77 7.70
CA LEU A 116 -0.33 1.41 9.01
C LEU A 116 -1.63 2.17 9.31
N GLY A 117 -1.74 3.40 8.84
CA GLY A 117 -2.95 4.21 8.93
C GLY A 117 -4.10 3.56 8.16
N MET A 118 -3.87 3.13 6.92
CA MET A 118 -4.90 2.41 6.15
C MET A 118 -5.29 1.08 6.83
N ALA A 119 -4.31 0.30 7.29
CA ALA A 119 -4.59 -0.93 8.03
C ALA A 119 -5.44 -0.67 9.29
N SER A 120 -5.15 0.42 10.01
CA SER A 120 -5.90 0.85 11.20
C SER A 120 -7.33 1.29 10.83
N VAL A 121 -7.49 2.05 9.74
CA VAL A 121 -8.81 2.48 9.23
C VAL A 121 -9.65 1.26 8.85
N ILE A 122 -9.08 0.30 8.12
CA ILE A 122 -9.76 -0.94 7.74
C ILE A 122 -10.17 -1.73 9.00
N THR A 123 -9.25 -1.86 9.96
CA THR A 123 -9.52 -2.59 11.20
C THR A 123 -10.65 -1.92 11.99
N LEU A 124 -10.61 -0.60 12.16
CA LEU A 124 -11.66 0.15 12.84
C LEU A 124 -13.00 0.04 12.10
N PHE A 125 -12.99 0.20 10.78
CA PHE A 125 -14.18 0.07 9.95
C PHE A 125 -14.80 -1.32 10.12
N TYR A 126 -13.99 -2.38 10.06
CA TYR A 126 -14.45 -3.75 10.27
C TYR A 126 -15.02 -3.98 11.67
N LEU A 127 -14.41 -3.42 12.72
CA LEU A 127 -14.90 -3.58 14.09
C LEU A 127 -16.18 -2.78 14.37
N VAL A 128 -16.40 -1.65 13.68
CA VAL A 128 -17.55 -0.77 13.92
C VAL A 128 -18.73 -1.10 12.99
N ILE A 129 -18.46 -1.34 11.71
CA ILE A 129 -19.49 -1.55 10.67
C ILE A 129 -19.61 -3.03 10.30
N GLY A 130 -18.52 -3.79 10.36
CA GLY A 130 -18.52 -5.20 10.00
C GLY A 130 -18.50 -5.46 8.49
N ARG A 131 -18.87 -6.69 8.14
CA ARG A 131 -19.04 -7.13 6.75
C ARG A 131 -20.36 -6.60 6.20
N LYS A 132 -20.35 -6.04 4.98
CA LYS A 132 -21.58 -5.73 4.26
C LYS A 132 -22.17 -7.03 3.73
N HIS A 133 -23.27 -7.44 4.33
CA HIS A 133 -24.08 -8.58 3.90
C HIS A 133 -25.05 -8.17 2.79
N LEU A 134 -25.53 -9.17 2.04
CA LEU A 134 -26.62 -8.94 1.08
C LEU A 134 -27.92 -8.62 1.83
N ASP A 135 -28.69 -7.68 1.27
CA ASP A 135 -29.99 -7.31 1.85
C ASP A 135 -31.05 -8.41 1.64
N GLU A 136 -30.94 -9.15 0.53
CA GLU A 136 -31.81 -10.26 0.19
C GLU A 136 -31.05 -11.60 0.26
N PRO A 137 -31.76 -12.72 0.53
CA PRO A 137 -31.16 -14.04 0.43
C PRO A 137 -30.61 -14.34 -0.96
N ARG A 138 -29.55 -15.15 -1.01
CA ARG A 138 -28.98 -15.64 -2.26
C ARG A 138 -29.98 -16.53 -3.00
N THR A 139 -30.13 -16.33 -4.31
CA THR A 139 -31.04 -17.16 -5.13
C THR A 139 -30.42 -18.51 -5.51
N GLY A 140 -29.09 -18.64 -5.41
CA GLY A 140 -28.35 -19.79 -5.92
C GLY A 140 -28.13 -19.73 -7.43
N ARG A 141 -28.84 -18.86 -8.16
CA ARG A 141 -28.57 -18.61 -9.58
C ARG A 141 -27.33 -17.74 -9.72
N LYS A 142 -26.45 -18.13 -10.64
CA LYS A 142 -25.13 -17.53 -10.84
C LYS A 142 -25.05 -16.84 -12.19
N LEU A 143 -24.35 -15.71 -12.21
CA LEU A 143 -24.01 -14.96 -13.41
C LEU A 143 -22.50 -14.96 -13.60
N LEU A 144 -22.05 -15.23 -14.84
CA LEU A 144 -20.63 -15.13 -15.18
C LEU A 144 -20.23 -13.65 -15.18
N ARG A 145 -19.38 -13.27 -14.22
CA ARG A 145 -18.82 -11.91 -14.12
C ARG A 145 -17.43 -11.84 -14.75
N TRP A 146 -16.57 -12.83 -14.48
CA TRP A 146 -15.18 -12.82 -14.89
C TRP A 146 -14.75 -14.12 -15.59
N PRO A 147 -14.39 -14.07 -16.89
CA PRO A 147 -13.88 -15.25 -17.59
C PRO A 147 -12.53 -15.69 -17.02
N LEU A 148 -12.17 -16.96 -17.25
CA LEU A 148 -10.95 -17.57 -16.69
C LEU A 148 -9.69 -16.77 -16.99
N PHE A 149 -9.53 -16.28 -18.23
CA PHE A 149 -8.38 -15.47 -18.62
C PHE A 149 -8.22 -14.21 -17.76
N MET A 150 -9.33 -13.49 -17.51
CA MET A 150 -9.29 -12.27 -16.69
C MET A 150 -8.92 -12.58 -15.24
N ARG A 151 -9.44 -13.69 -14.69
CA ARG A 151 -9.08 -14.15 -13.34
C ARG A 151 -7.61 -14.53 -13.24
N ALA A 152 -7.10 -15.32 -14.19
CA ALA A 152 -5.71 -15.73 -14.23
C ALA A 152 -4.76 -14.53 -14.34
N LEU A 153 -5.08 -13.58 -15.24
CA LEU A 153 -4.34 -12.34 -15.39
C LEU A 153 -4.33 -11.52 -14.10
N HIS A 154 -5.49 -11.34 -13.47
CA HIS A 154 -5.59 -10.62 -12.20
C HIS A 154 -4.77 -11.29 -11.09
N TRP A 155 -4.93 -12.59 -10.86
CA TRP A 155 -4.18 -13.29 -9.79
C TRP A 155 -2.67 -13.29 -10.03
N THR A 156 -2.24 -13.33 -11.29
CA THR A 156 -0.83 -13.17 -11.64
C THR A 156 -0.33 -11.77 -11.28
N VAL A 157 -1.03 -10.73 -11.71
CA VAL A 157 -0.70 -9.32 -11.40
C VAL A 157 -0.73 -9.06 -9.89
N ALA A 158 -1.73 -9.59 -9.18
CA ALA A 158 -1.87 -9.45 -7.74
C ALA A 158 -0.71 -10.12 -6.98
N THR A 159 -0.32 -11.33 -7.38
CA THR A 159 0.81 -12.06 -6.77
C THR A 159 2.13 -11.33 -7.01
N LEU A 160 2.34 -10.84 -8.23
CA LEU A 160 3.50 -10.01 -8.56
C LEU A 160 3.51 -8.71 -7.75
N PHE A 161 2.37 -8.01 -7.66
CA PHE A 161 2.24 -6.79 -6.86
C PHE A 161 2.59 -7.03 -5.39
N ILE A 162 2.03 -8.08 -4.77
CA ILE A 162 2.31 -8.40 -3.36
C ILE A 162 3.80 -8.70 -3.17
N THR A 163 4.40 -9.48 -4.08
CA THR A 163 5.84 -9.79 -4.03
C THR A 163 6.69 -8.53 -4.16
N LEU A 164 6.35 -7.64 -5.09
CA LEU A 164 7.03 -6.36 -5.30
C LEU A 164 6.85 -5.39 -4.13
N ALA A 165 5.65 -5.33 -3.55
CA ALA A 165 5.38 -4.51 -2.37
C ALA A 165 6.21 -5.01 -1.16
N LEU A 166 6.22 -6.32 -0.89
CA LEU A 166 6.98 -6.89 0.22
C LEU A 166 8.48 -6.71 0.04
N THR A 167 9.01 -6.96 -1.17
CA THR A 167 10.43 -6.74 -1.47
C THR A 167 10.79 -5.26 -1.39
N GLY A 168 9.96 -4.36 -1.91
CA GLY A 168 10.16 -2.90 -1.82
C GLY A 168 10.15 -2.39 -0.38
N LEU A 169 9.21 -2.86 0.45
CA LEU A 169 9.17 -2.57 1.88
C LEU A 169 10.42 -3.09 2.59
N ASN A 170 10.91 -4.29 2.23
CA ASN A 170 12.14 -4.82 2.80
C ASN A 170 13.38 -4.00 2.37
N LEU A 171 13.45 -3.55 1.11
CA LEU A 171 14.52 -2.68 0.64
C LEU A 171 14.53 -1.32 1.38
N LEU A 172 13.35 -0.79 1.73
CA LEU A 172 13.23 0.51 2.39
C LEU A 172 13.41 0.43 3.92
N TYR A 173 12.78 -0.56 4.57
CA TYR A 173 12.70 -0.65 6.04
C TYR A 173 13.48 -1.83 6.64
N GLY A 174 13.89 -2.81 5.84
CA GLY A 174 14.42 -4.08 6.32
C GLY A 174 15.64 -3.96 7.23
N LYS A 175 16.47 -2.91 7.03
CA LYS A 175 17.61 -2.61 7.91
C LYS A 175 17.19 -2.30 9.36
N PHE A 176 16.05 -1.66 9.56
CA PHE A 176 15.60 -1.24 10.90
C PHE A 176 14.92 -2.38 11.68
N VAL A 177 14.43 -3.39 10.97
CA VAL A 177 13.68 -4.51 11.54
C VAL A 177 14.53 -5.77 11.56
N PHE A 178 14.95 -6.25 10.39
CA PHE A 178 15.53 -7.60 10.26
C PHE A 178 17.01 -7.66 10.63
N ARG A 179 17.76 -6.57 10.44
CA ARG A 179 19.18 -6.54 10.79
C ARG A 179 19.39 -6.74 12.30
N SER A 180 18.60 -6.08 13.13
CA SER A 180 18.67 -6.22 14.59
C SER A 180 18.14 -7.56 15.09
N LEU A 181 17.14 -8.13 14.40
CA LEU A 181 16.53 -9.41 14.78
C LEU A 181 17.37 -10.63 14.39
N PHE A 182 18.03 -10.60 13.22
CA PHE A 182 18.66 -11.78 12.61
C PHE A 182 20.14 -11.62 12.30
N GLY A 183 20.72 -10.43 12.50
CA GLY A 183 22.13 -10.13 12.22
C GLY A 183 22.44 -9.85 10.75
N ASP A 184 23.70 -9.47 10.51
CA ASP A 184 24.15 -8.94 9.21
C ASP A 184 24.11 -9.96 8.07
N ALA A 185 24.41 -11.24 8.36
CA ALA A 185 24.43 -12.29 7.35
C ALA A 185 23.04 -12.57 6.76
N VAL A 186 22.04 -12.78 7.63
CA VAL A 186 20.66 -13.06 7.19
C VAL A 186 20.07 -11.84 6.49
N TRP A 187 20.24 -10.65 7.07
CA TRP A 187 19.78 -9.41 6.45
C TRP A 187 20.41 -9.17 5.06
N GLY A 188 21.72 -9.41 4.92
CA GLY A 188 22.41 -9.27 3.64
C GLY A 188 21.84 -10.19 2.55
N TRP A 189 21.59 -11.46 2.89
CA TRP A 189 20.93 -12.40 1.98
C TRP A 189 19.51 -11.95 1.61
N MET A 190 18.72 -11.53 2.59
CA MET A 190 17.33 -11.08 2.37
C MET A 190 17.26 -9.87 1.44
N ILE A 191 18.15 -8.88 1.62
CA ILE A 191 18.20 -7.68 0.76
C ILE A 191 18.65 -8.04 -0.65
N SER A 192 19.65 -8.92 -0.79
CA SER A 192 20.10 -9.39 -2.10
C SER A 192 18.98 -10.10 -2.85
N ALA A 193 18.31 -11.06 -2.21
CA ALA A 193 17.18 -11.78 -2.78
C ALA A 193 16.02 -10.83 -3.14
N SER A 194 15.70 -9.89 -2.25
CA SER A 194 14.64 -8.90 -2.49
C SER A 194 14.95 -8.02 -3.69
N LYS A 195 16.19 -7.54 -3.82
CA LYS A 195 16.61 -6.73 -4.97
C LYS A 195 16.49 -7.51 -6.28
N VAL A 196 16.98 -8.75 -6.32
CA VAL A 196 16.89 -9.61 -7.51
C VAL A 196 15.43 -9.82 -7.90
N LEU A 197 14.58 -10.26 -6.97
CA LEU A 197 13.16 -10.47 -7.25
C LEU A 197 12.48 -9.18 -7.71
N HIS A 198 12.75 -8.05 -7.05
CA HIS A 198 12.11 -6.78 -7.37
C HIS A 198 12.47 -6.29 -8.77
N ASN A 199 13.74 -6.36 -9.13
CA ASN A 199 14.24 -5.91 -10.43
C ASN A 199 13.75 -6.81 -11.58
N TYR A 200 13.74 -8.14 -11.42
CA TYR A 200 13.28 -9.02 -12.51
C TYR A 200 11.75 -9.10 -12.62
N LEU A 201 11.03 -9.10 -11.50
CA LEU A 201 9.57 -9.20 -11.52
C LEU A 201 8.88 -7.86 -11.81
N GLY A 202 9.55 -6.73 -11.59
CA GLY A 202 9.04 -5.38 -11.85
C GLY A 202 8.64 -5.16 -13.32
N PRO A 203 9.53 -5.39 -14.30
CA PRO A 203 9.21 -5.31 -15.72
C PRO A 203 8.08 -6.26 -16.15
N LEU A 204 8.08 -7.50 -15.65
CA LEU A 204 7.01 -8.46 -15.91
C LEU A 204 5.65 -7.96 -15.38
N PHE A 205 5.62 -7.44 -14.16
CA PHE A 205 4.44 -6.79 -13.59
C PHE A 205 3.98 -5.62 -14.45
N GLY A 206 4.89 -4.76 -14.92
CA GLY A 206 4.56 -3.63 -15.78
C GLY A 206 3.86 -4.05 -17.08
N ILE A 207 4.36 -5.08 -17.76
CA ILE A 207 3.75 -5.61 -18.98
C ILE A 207 2.35 -6.15 -18.71
N LEU A 208 2.21 -7.02 -17.69
CA LEU A 208 0.92 -7.64 -17.37
C LEU A 208 -0.10 -6.63 -16.84
N LEU A 209 0.35 -5.61 -16.10
CA LEU A 209 -0.47 -4.49 -15.66
C LEU A 209 -1.06 -3.75 -16.86
N ILE A 210 -0.25 -3.41 -17.87
CA ILE A 210 -0.73 -2.73 -19.08
C ILE A 210 -1.80 -3.59 -19.78
N VAL A 211 -1.55 -4.90 -19.93
CA VAL A 211 -2.54 -5.81 -20.54
C VAL A 211 -3.84 -5.82 -19.74
N LEU A 212 -3.76 -5.91 -18.40
CA LEU A 212 -4.92 -5.91 -17.52
C LEU A 212 -5.70 -4.59 -17.62
N LEU A 213 -5.00 -3.44 -17.59
CA LEU A 213 -5.62 -2.13 -17.71
C LEU A 213 -6.35 -1.97 -19.04
N VAL A 214 -5.71 -2.33 -20.17
CA VAL A 214 -6.34 -2.27 -21.49
C VAL A 214 -7.60 -3.14 -21.55
N LYS A 215 -7.57 -4.35 -20.97
CA LYS A 215 -8.73 -5.24 -20.94
C LYS A 215 -9.89 -4.69 -20.09
N LEU A 216 -9.59 -3.95 -19.03
CA LEU A 216 -10.59 -3.37 -18.12
C LEU A 216 -11.03 -1.95 -18.52
N LEU A 217 -10.36 -1.31 -19.47
CA LEU A 217 -10.56 0.10 -19.79
C LEU A 217 -12.01 0.42 -20.16
N LYS A 218 -12.62 -0.38 -21.04
CA LYS A 218 -13.98 -0.14 -21.56
C LYS A 218 -15.01 -0.04 -20.43
N ASP A 219 -14.93 -0.93 -19.45
CA ASP A 219 -15.90 -1.00 -18.35
C ASP A 219 -15.64 0.08 -17.29
N ASN A 220 -14.45 0.67 -17.29
CA ASN A 220 -14.01 1.67 -16.31
C ASN A 220 -14.09 3.13 -16.79
N ILE A 221 -14.64 3.38 -17.97
CA ILE A 221 -14.89 4.74 -18.45
C ILE A 221 -16.00 5.39 -17.59
N PRO A 222 -15.77 6.59 -17.01
CA PRO A 222 -16.79 7.30 -16.25
C PRO A 222 -18.05 7.60 -17.08
N LYS A 223 -19.21 7.32 -16.50
CA LYS A 223 -20.56 7.50 -17.07
C LYS A 223 -21.34 8.50 -16.22
N LYS A 224 -22.43 9.04 -16.78
CA LYS A 224 -23.27 10.05 -16.09
C LYS A 224 -23.85 9.55 -14.76
N HIS A 225 -24.21 8.26 -14.66
CA HIS A 225 -24.73 7.68 -13.41
C HIS A 225 -23.67 7.59 -12.31
N ASP A 226 -22.37 7.60 -12.61
CA ASP A 226 -21.33 7.56 -11.58
C ASP A 226 -21.34 8.83 -10.73
N LEU A 227 -21.70 9.99 -11.31
CA LEU A 227 -21.88 11.22 -10.54
C LEU A 227 -23.05 11.10 -9.56
N GLN A 228 -24.12 10.40 -9.95
CA GLN A 228 -25.26 10.15 -9.06
C GLN A 228 -24.86 9.16 -7.96
N TRP A 229 -24.09 8.13 -8.29
CA TRP A 229 -23.50 7.18 -7.34
C TRP A 229 -22.71 7.90 -6.24
N PHE A 230 -21.84 8.85 -6.61
CA PHE A 230 -21.11 9.67 -5.64
C PHE A 230 -22.00 10.61 -4.82
N LYS A 231 -23.02 11.22 -5.44
CA LYS A 231 -23.99 12.08 -4.72
C LYS A 231 -24.79 11.31 -3.67
N GLN A 232 -25.01 10.02 -3.89
CA GLN A 232 -25.69 9.11 -2.97
C GLN A 232 -24.72 8.45 -1.95
N GLY A 233 -23.46 8.90 -1.89
CA GLY A 233 -22.48 8.38 -0.93
C GLY A 233 -22.05 6.93 -1.21
N GLY A 234 -22.22 6.44 -2.44
CA GLY A 234 -21.76 5.12 -2.86
C GLY A 234 -22.45 3.94 -2.20
N GLY A 235 -23.67 4.14 -1.69
CA GLY A 235 -24.44 3.10 -0.99
C GLY A 235 -23.96 2.84 0.45
N LEU A 236 -23.01 3.64 0.96
CA LEU A 236 -22.60 3.62 2.38
C LEU A 236 -23.49 4.51 3.25
N VAL A 237 -24.18 5.50 2.65
CA VAL A 237 -25.01 6.47 3.35
C VAL A 237 -26.47 6.24 3.01
N GLY A 238 -27.25 5.77 3.99
CA GLY A 238 -28.67 5.44 3.83
C GLY A 238 -28.91 3.98 3.44
N LYS A 239 -30.12 3.68 2.97
CA LYS A 239 -30.56 2.33 2.56
C LYS A 239 -30.69 2.18 1.03
N GLY A 240 -30.17 3.13 0.26
CA GLY A 240 -30.28 3.13 -1.20
C GLY A 240 -29.12 2.37 -1.84
N HIS A 241 -29.41 1.63 -2.90
CA HIS A 241 -28.41 1.02 -3.78
C HIS A 241 -28.27 1.90 -5.03
N PRO A 242 -27.22 2.73 -5.13
CA PRO A 242 -27.09 3.63 -6.26
C PRO A 242 -26.83 2.85 -7.56
N ASP A 243 -27.45 3.29 -8.65
CA ASP A 243 -27.33 2.62 -9.94
C ASP A 243 -25.88 2.40 -10.36
N ALA A 244 -25.57 1.18 -10.76
CA ALA A 244 -24.22 0.76 -11.15
C ALA A 244 -24.25 -0.17 -12.37
N GLY A 245 -23.41 0.16 -13.36
CA GLY A 245 -23.09 -0.76 -14.46
C GLY A 245 -22.14 -1.88 -14.01
N PHE A 246 -21.42 -2.47 -14.96
CA PHE A 246 -20.48 -3.57 -14.66
C PHE A 246 -19.46 -3.19 -13.57
N ALA A 247 -18.89 -1.99 -13.67
CA ALA A 247 -18.15 -1.33 -12.61
C ALA A 247 -18.96 -0.17 -12.02
N ASN A 248 -19.01 -0.07 -10.69
CA ASN A 248 -19.62 1.06 -9.97
C ASN A 248 -18.68 2.28 -9.93
N GLY A 249 -19.18 3.43 -9.49
CA GLY A 249 -18.40 4.68 -9.44
C GLY A 249 -17.12 4.57 -8.61
N GLY A 250 -17.17 3.86 -7.48
CA GLY A 250 -16.02 3.60 -6.61
C GLY A 250 -14.97 2.72 -7.28
N GLU A 251 -15.38 1.61 -7.91
CA GLU A 251 -14.48 0.73 -8.67
C GLU A 251 -13.79 1.46 -9.82
N LYS A 252 -14.50 2.36 -10.52
CA LYS A 252 -13.92 3.18 -11.59
C LYS A 252 -12.89 4.17 -11.06
N ALA A 253 -13.20 4.87 -9.97
CA ALA A 253 -12.24 5.75 -9.32
C ALA A 253 -10.99 4.97 -8.88
N TRP A 254 -11.19 3.77 -8.36
CA TRP A 254 -10.13 2.85 -7.99
C TRP A 254 -9.26 2.43 -9.18
N TYR A 255 -9.89 2.04 -10.29
CA TYR A 255 -9.22 1.71 -11.54
C TYR A 255 -8.32 2.86 -11.99
N TRP A 256 -8.83 4.09 -12.06
CA TRP A 256 -8.04 5.23 -12.52
C TRP A 256 -6.91 5.61 -11.56
N LEU A 257 -7.15 5.52 -10.24
CA LEU A 257 -6.10 5.70 -9.24
C LEU A 257 -4.98 4.67 -9.40
N LEU A 258 -5.31 3.38 -9.48
CA LEU A 258 -4.34 2.31 -9.65
C LEU A 258 -3.65 2.37 -11.01
N ALA A 259 -4.37 2.70 -12.08
CA ALA A 259 -3.82 2.81 -13.41
C ALA A 259 -2.77 3.93 -13.48
N THR A 260 -3.12 5.12 -13.00
CA THR A 260 -2.21 6.28 -13.05
C THR A 260 -1.00 6.09 -12.14
N ALA A 261 -1.22 5.81 -10.85
CA ALA A 261 -0.12 5.61 -9.91
C ALA A 261 0.72 4.37 -10.28
N GLY A 262 0.09 3.28 -10.72
CA GLY A 262 0.76 2.07 -11.17
C GLY A 262 1.68 2.31 -12.36
N LEU A 263 1.19 3.02 -13.38
CA LEU A 263 2.01 3.37 -14.54
C LEU A 263 3.17 4.30 -14.18
N VAL A 264 2.97 5.24 -13.25
CA VAL A 264 4.05 6.11 -12.73
C VAL A 264 5.12 5.30 -11.98
N VAL A 265 4.72 4.34 -11.14
CA VAL A 265 5.64 3.45 -10.43
C VAL A 265 6.39 2.55 -11.40
N VAL A 266 5.71 1.99 -12.40
CA VAL A 266 6.36 1.19 -13.45
C VAL A 266 7.37 2.04 -14.21
N ALA A 267 6.97 3.20 -14.74
CA ALA A 267 7.86 4.07 -15.51
C ALA A 267 9.11 4.49 -14.71
N SER A 268 8.92 4.95 -13.48
CA SER A 268 10.04 5.29 -12.58
C SER A 268 10.89 4.08 -12.21
N GLY A 269 10.29 2.89 -12.06
CA GLY A 269 10.99 1.63 -11.82
C GLY A 269 11.89 1.24 -12.99
N PHE A 270 11.42 1.36 -14.22
CA PHE A 270 12.24 1.13 -15.43
C PHE A 270 13.43 2.08 -15.50
N VAL A 271 13.25 3.35 -15.14
CA VAL A 271 14.37 4.31 -15.06
C VAL A 271 15.42 3.85 -14.03
N LEU A 272 14.98 3.32 -12.88
CA LEU A 272 15.87 2.84 -11.82
C LEU A 272 16.58 1.52 -12.16
N ASP A 273 15.90 0.63 -12.87
CA ASP A 273 16.40 -0.71 -13.16
C ASP A 273 17.42 -0.73 -14.31
N PHE A 274 17.29 0.22 -15.25
CA PHE A 274 18.15 0.31 -16.42
C PHE A 274 18.96 1.61 -16.49
N PRO A 275 19.92 1.87 -15.58
CA PRO A 275 20.70 3.11 -15.52
C PRO A 275 21.73 3.28 -16.67
N ASN A 276 21.56 2.56 -17.78
CA ASN A 276 22.54 2.42 -18.85
C ASN A 276 22.21 3.27 -20.10
N TYR A 277 21.23 4.17 -20.00
CA TYR A 277 20.72 5.00 -21.10
C TYR A 277 21.09 6.49 -20.95
N GLY A 278 22.18 6.78 -20.25
CA GLY A 278 22.66 8.15 -20.05
C GLY A 278 21.88 8.95 -19.00
N GLN A 279 21.13 8.28 -18.12
CA GLN A 279 20.43 8.96 -17.03
C GLN A 279 21.42 9.67 -16.10
N SER A 280 21.15 10.94 -15.82
CA SER A 280 21.92 11.68 -14.83
C SER A 280 21.64 11.16 -13.42
N ARG A 281 22.55 11.44 -12.49
CA ARG A 281 22.35 11.09 -11.07
C ARG A 281 21.13 11.79 -10.47
N ASP A 282 20.81 13.01 -10.93
CA ASP A 282 19.62 13.74 -10.51
C ASP A 282 18.34 13.04 -10.98
N THR A 283 18.32 12.57 -12.24
CA THR A 283 17.23 11.77 -12.80
C THR A 283 16.96 10.50 -11.96
N MET A 284 18.02 9.79 -11.57
CA MET A 284 17.91 8.59 -10.73
C MET A 284 17.36 8.92 -9.33
N GLN A 285 17.74 10.06 -8.75
CA GLN A 285 17.25 10.51 -7.45
C GLN A 285 15.76 10.83 -7.49
N TRP A 286 15.30 11.58 -8.50
CA TRP A 286 13.88 11.88 -8.67
C TRP A 286 13.05 10.64 -9.00
N ALA A 287 13.54 9.76 -9.88
CA ALA A 287 12.89 8.49 -10.16
C ALA A 287 12.71 7.67 -8.87
N ASN A 288 13.72 7.66 -7.99
CA ASN A 288 13.64 6.96 -6.72
C ASN A 288 12.57 7.54 -5.78
N ILE A 289 12.48 8.88 -5.67
CA ILE A 289 11.45 9.53 -4.84
C ILE A 289 10.05 9.27 -5.40
N ILE A 290 9.85 9.44 -6.70
CA ILE A 290 8.56 9.21 -7.37
C ILE A 290 8.13 7.75 -7.20
N HIS A 291 9.07 6.82 -7.43
CA HIS A 291 8.82 5.40 -7.28
C HIS A 291 8.43 5.05 -5.83
N ALA A 292 9.19 5.55 -4.85
CA ALA A 292 8.93 5.26 -3.44
C ALA A 292 7.59 5.84 -2.98
N VAL A 293 7.27 7.09 -3.31
CA VAL A 293 5.99 7.73 -2.95
C VAL A 293 4.82 6.98 -3.59
N GLY A 294 4.91 6.70 -4.89
CA GLY A 294 3.87 5.98 -5.62
C GLY A 294 3.67 4.56 -5.11
N ALA A 295 4.76 3.82 -4.88
CA ALA A 295 4.70 2.43 -4.43
C ALA A 295 4.15 2.30 -3.00
N LEU A 296 4.55 3.20 -2.09
CA LEU A 296 4.02 3.22 -0.72
C LEU A 296 2.54 3.61 -0.69
N GLY A 297 2.14 4.61 -1.49
CA GLY A 297 0.73 4.99 -1.65
C GLY A 297 -0.12 3.86 -2.23
N LEU A 298 0.34 3.23 -3.31
CA LEU A 298 -0.31 2.07 -3.91
C LEU A 298 -0.41 0.90 -2.94
N THR A 299 0.63 0.65 -2.14
CA THR A 299 0.61 -0.43 -1.14
C THR A 299 -0.47 -0.17 -0.09
N ALA A 300 -0.57 1.07 0.42
CA ALA A 300 -1.63 1.45 1.36
C ALA A 300 -3.01 1.27 0.73
N VAL A 301 -3.24 1.88 -0.43
CA VAL A 301 -4.49 1.79 -1.20
C VAL A 301 -4.88 0.32 -1.45
N ALA A 302 -3.95 -0.52 -1.90
CA ALA A 302 -4.19 -1.94 -2.17
C ALA A 302 -4.72 -2.73 -0.96
N LEU A 303 -4.40 -2.33 0.28
CA LEU A 303 -5.01 -2.95 1.47
C LEU A 303 -6.54 -2.77 1.48
N GLY A 304 -7.02 -1.59 1.09
CA GLY A 304 -8.44 -1.31 0.96
C GLY A 304 -9.11 -2.14 -0.13
N HIS A 305 -8.43 -2.31 -1.28
CA HIS A 305 -8.90 -3.19 -2.36
C HIS A 305 -9.05 -4.64 -1.89
N ILE A 306 -8.01 -5.16 -1.23
CA ILE A 306 -8.00 -6.53 -0.70
C ILE A 306 -9.13 -6.68 0.31
N TYR A 307 -9.31 -5.72 1.21
CA TYR A 307 -10.39 -5.73 2.20
C TYR A 307 -11.77 -5.82 1.54
N ILE A 308 -12.13 -4.87 0.68
CA ILE A 308 -13.45 -4.82 0.03
C ILE A 308 -13.71 -6.08 -0.80
N GLY A 309 -12.68 -6.56 -1.53
CA GLY A 309 -12.79 -7.74 -2.39
C GLY A 309 -12.87 -9.08 -1.65
N THR A 310 -12.49 -9.14 -0.37
CA THR A 310 -12.42 -10.40 0.40
C THR A 310 -13.38 -10.43 1.58
N LEU A 311 -13.13 -9.59 2.59
CA LEU A 311 -13.80 -9.61 3.88
C LEU A 311 -14.93 -8.56 3.98
N GLY A 312 -14.77 -7.44 3.27
CA GLY A 312 -15.63 -6.26 3.41
C GLY A 312 -17.00 -6.41 2.79
N THR A 313 -17.11 -7.10 1.64
CA THR A 313 -18.37 -7.26 0.91
C THR A 313 -18.67 -8.73 0.66
N GLU A 314 -19.87 -9.16 1.04
CA GLU A 314 -20.37 -10.50 0.73
C GLU A 314 -20.43 -10.74 -0.79
N GLY A 315 -20.11 -11.97 -1.24
CA GLY A 315 -20.21 -12.34 -2.66
C GLY A 315 -19.13 -11.77 -3.60
N SER A 316 -18.27 -10.85 -3.17
CA SER A 316 -17.25 -10.26 -4.05
C SER A 316 -16.12 -11.23 -4.41
N LEU A 317 -15.62 -12.00 -3.44
CA LEU A 317 -14.45 -12.89 -3.63
C LEU A 317 -14.71 -14.02 -4.63
N GLU A 318 -15.92 -14.60 -4.60
CA GLU A 318 -16.32 -15.71 -5.49
C GLU A 318 -16.28 -15.30 -6.97
N GLY A 319 -16.53 -14.04 -7.28
CA GLY A 319 -16.39 -13.51 -8.64
C GLY A 319 -14.97 -13.67 -9.16
N MET A 320 -13.95 -13.43 -8.33
CA MET A 320 -12.54 -13.52 -8.73
C MET A 320 -11.95 -14.92 -8.58
N THR A 321 -12.48 -15.77 -7.70
CA THR A 321 -12.00 -17.15 -7.56
C THR A 321 -12.68 -18.09 -8.54
N THR A 322 -14.00 -17.99 -8.70
CA THR A 322 -14.80 -18.92 -9.53
C THR A 322 -15.17 -18.35 -10.90
N GLY A 323 -15.25 -17.02 -11.02
CA GLY A 323 -15.76 -16.31 -12.21
C GLY A 323 -17.21 -15.90 -12.11
N TYR A 324 -17.95 -16.46 -11.15
CA TYR A 324 -19.39 -16.30 -11.03
C TYR A 324 -19.77 -15.53 -9.76
N VAL A 325 -20.87 -14.80 -9.84
CA VAL A 325 -21.49 -14.09 -8.71
C VAL A 325 -22.97 -14.46 -8.60
N ASP A 326 -23.52 -14.36 -7.39
CA ASP A 326 -24.96 -14.52 -7.18
C ASP A 326 -25.78 -13.47 -7.92
N GLU A 327 -26.97 -13.85 -8.35
CA GLU A 327 -27.93 -12.92 -8.94
C GLU A 327 -28.35 -11.81 -7.96
N THR A 328 -28.55 -12.14 -6.69
CA THR A 328 -28.90 -11.15 -5.66
C THR A 328 -27.79 -10.12 -5.51
N TRP A 329 -26.53 -10.58 -5.51
CA TRP A 329 -25.37 -9.70 -5.47
C TRP A 329 -25.32 -8.76 -6.68
N ALA A 330 -25.57 -9.30 -7.88
CA ALA A 330 -25.59 -8.51 -9.12
C ALA A 330 -26.70 -7.45 -9.12
N LYS A 331 -27.91 -7.80 -8.64
CA LYS A 331 -29.02 -6.85 -8.48
C LYS A 331 -28.67 -5.72 -7.52
N GLU A 332 -28.13 -6.05 -6.36
CA GLU A 332 -27.86 -5.08 -5.31
C GLU A 332 -26.69 -4.14 -5.67
N HIS A 333 -25.59 -4.69 -6.18
CA HIS A 333 -24.34 -3.94 -6.36
C HIS A 333 -24.15 -3.40 -7.79
N HIS A 334 -24.85 -3.98 -8.77
CA HIS A 334 -24.63 -3.75 -10.21
C HIS A 334 -25.93 -3.86 -11.01
N ASN A 335 -27.01 -3.25 -10.54
CA ASN A 335 -28.36 -3.38 -11.10
C ASN A 335 -28.44 -3.15 -12.62
N LEU A 336 -27.77 -2.13 -13.16
CA LEU A 336 -27.80 -1.84 -14.59
C LEU A 336 -27.14 -2.96 -15.40
N TRP A 337 -26.03 -3.53 -14.89
CA TRP A 337 -25.41 -4.69 -15.53
C TRP A 337 -26.26 -5.94 -15.38
N TYR A 338 -26.87 -6.15 -14.22
CA TYR A 338 -27.79 -7.26 -14.00
C TYR A 338 -28.92 -7.26 -15.04
N GLU A 339 -29.54 -6.10 -15.31
CA GLU A 339 -30.59 -5.99 -16.34
C GLU A 339 -30.12 -6.40 -17.74
N GLU A 340 -28.85 -6.18 -18.08
CA GLU A 340 -28.24 -6.59 -19.35
C GLU A 340 -28.04 -8.12 -19.44
N VAL A 341 -27.75 -8.80 -18.32
CA VAL A 341 -27.32 -10.21 -18.32
C VAL A 341 -28.27 -11.17 -17.59
N LYS A 342 -29.37 -10.71 -17.00
CA LYS A 342 -30.29 -11.54 -16.18
C LYS A 342 -30.83 -12.79 -16.88
N GLY A 343 -30.91 -12.78 -18.21
CA GLY A 343 -31.32 -13.95 -19.02
C GLY A 343 -30.25 -15.04 -19.15
N GLN A 344 -29.02 -14.79 -18.69
CA GLN A 344 -27.87 -15.69 -18.77
C GLN A 344 -27.56 -16.36 -17.42
N SER A 345 -28.46 -16.24 -16.43
CA SER A 345 -28.27 -16.84 -15.12
C SER A 345 -28.35 -18.37 -15.21
N LEU A 346 -27.40 -19.05 -14.60
CA LEU A 346 -27.33 -20.51 -14.55
C LEU A 346 -27.56 -21.00 -13.10
N SER A 347 -28.16 -22.16 -12.92
CA SER A 347 -28.16 -22.88 -11.65
C SER A 347 -26.76 -23.37 -11.28
N GLU A 348 -26.53 -23.71 -10.01
CA GLU A 348 -25.22 -24.23 -9.57
C GLU A 348 -24.87 -25.55 -10.27
N GLU A 349 -25.86 -26.41 -10.54
CA GLU A 349 -25.69 -27.66 -11.27
C GLU A 349 -25.26 -27.42 -12.73
N GLU A 350 -25.88 -26.46 -13.41
CA GLU A 350 -25.52 -26.09 -14.79
C GLU A 350 -24.10 -25.52 -14.86
N VAL A 351 -23.69 -24.69 -13.89
CA VAL A 351 -22.31 -24.19 -13.80
C VAL A 351 -21.31 -25.33 -13.59
N ALA A 352 -21.65 -26.31 -12.74
CA ALA A 352 -20.81 -27.48 -12.49
C ALA A 352 -20.68 -28.36 -13.75
N ALA A 353 -21.80 -28.60 -14.44
CA ALA A 353 -21.83 -29.35 -15.69
C ALA A 353 -20.99 -28.69 -16.79
N GLN A 354 -21.09 -27.36 -16.93
CA GLN A 354 -20.31 -26.61 -17.93
C GLN A 354 -18.80 -26.70 -17.66
N LYS A 355 -18.38 -26.61 -16.39
CA LYS A 355 -16.96 -26.78 -16.00
C LYS A 355 -16.45 -28.19 -16.26
N ALA A 356 -17.27 -29.21 -16.03
CA ALA A 356 -16.92 -30.60 -16.31
C ALA A 356 -16.79 -30.84 -17.82
N GLY A 357 -17.69 -30.28 -18.63
CA GLY A 357 -17.67 -30.34 -20.09
C GLY A 357 -16.40 -29.73 -20.70
N ASP A 358 -16.03 -28.51 -20.31
CA ASP A 358 -14.81 -27.82 -20.77
C ASP A 358 -13.52 -28.60 -20.43
N SER A 359 -13.52 -29.40 -19.37
CA SER A 359 -12.37 -30.22 -18.97
C SER A 359 -12.26 -31.56 -19.73
N SER A 360 -13.29 -31.91 -20.51
CA SER A 360 -13.41 -33.21 -21.18
C SER A 360 -13.17 -33.19 -22.70
N GLU A 361 -12.96 -32.02 -23.32
CA GLU A 361 -12.52 -31.91 -24.72
C GLU A 361 -10.98 -31.80 -24.80
N PRO A 362 -10.26 -32.87 -25.18
CA PRO A 362 -8.90 -32.71 -25.67
C PRO A 362 -8.97 -32.07 -27.06
N SER A 363 -8.21 -31.00 -27.26
CA SER A 363 -7.98 -30.31 -28.53
C SER A 363 -7.67 -31.29 -29.68
N THR A 364 -8.69 -31.76 -30.39
CA THR A 364 -8.57 -32.32 -31.73
C THR A 364 -8.81 -31.18 -32.73
N ARG A 365 -7.80 -30.33 -32.95
CA ARG A 365 -7.69 -29.61 -34.21
C ARG A 365 -6.88 -30.48 -35.18
N PRO A 366 -7.40 -30.78 -36.38
CA PRO A 366 -6.60 -31.42 -37.41
C PRO A 366 -5.48 -30.45 -37.84
N SER A 367 -4.32 -31.07 -38.11
CA SER A 367 -3.03 -30.52 -38.51
C SER A 367 -3.07 -29.46 -39.60
#